data_AF-A0A3D5YDU6-F1
#
_entry.id   AF-A0A3D5YDU6-F1
#
_cell.length_a   1.000
_cell.length_b   1.000
_cell.length_c   1.000
_cell.angle_alpha   90.00
_cell.angle_beta   90.00
_cell.angle_gamma   90.00
#
_symmetry.space_group_name_H-M   'P 1'
#
loop_
_entity.id
_entity.type
_entity.pdbx_description
1 polymer ?
#
loop_
_entity_poly.entity_id
_entity_poly.type
_entity_poly.pdbx_seq_one_letter_code
_entity_poly.pdbx_strand_id
1 'polypeptide(L)' 'MCSFADIKRYQSKISGPLLDRIDMILEIPRIPVDSLLTTSVEESSFTLRQKVLVAWKRQQQRFV' A
#
# COMPACT_ATOMS: atom_id res chain seq x y z
N MET A 1 -8.63 19.24 -2.54
CA MET A 1 -8.36 18.91 -1.12
C MET A 1 -9.64 18.31 -0.56
N CYS A 2 -9.59 17.14 0.07
CA CYS A 2 -10.77 16.54 0.71
C CYS A 2 -10.89 17.07 2.14
N SER A 3 -12.08 17.48 2.56
CA SER A 3 -12.30 17.86 3.97
C SER A 3 -12.33 16.63 4.87
N PHE A 4 -12.13 16.81 6.17
CA PHE A 4 -12.29 15.73 7.16
C PHE A 4 -13.68 15.08 7.09
N ALA A 5 -14.73 15.86 6.79
CA ALA A 5 -16.08 15.34 6.63
C ALA A 5 -16.21 14.43 5.39
N ASP A 6 -15.54 14.78 4.29
CA ASP A 6 -15.53 13.97 3.06
C ASP A 6 -14.80 12.65 3.26
N ILE A 7 -13.67 12.68 3.98
CA ILE A 7 -12.90 11.49 4.32
C ILE A 7 -13.75 10.54 5.18
N LYS A 8 -14.40 11.05 6.22
CA LYS A 8 -15.23 10.26 7.12
C LYS A 8 -16.45 9.65 6.41
N ARG A 9 -17.09 10.41 5.51
CA ARG A 9 -18.21 9.94 4.67
C ARG A 9 -17.77 8.89 3.64
N TYR A 10 -16.53 8.97 3.16
CA TYR A 10 -15.99 7.96 2.27
C TYR A 10 -15.68 6.65 3.01
N GLN A 11 -15.03 6.75 4.17
CA GLN A 11 -14.73 5.59 5.02
C GLN A 11 -16.00 4.87 5.50
N SER A 12 -17.08 5.59 5.78
CA SER A 12 -18.37 5.00 6.16
C SER A 12 -19.05 4.18 5.07
N LYS A 13 -18.55 4.21 3.82
CA LYS A 13 -19.01 3.30 2.76
C LYS A 13 -18.50 1.87 2.94
N ILE A 14 -17.44 1.70 3.74
CA ILE A 14 -16.91 0.39 4.11
C ILE A 14 -17.61 0.00 5.41
N SER A 15 -18.17 -1.22 5.47
CA SER A 15 -18.87 -1.65 6.67
C SER A 15 -17.89 -1.80 7.84
N GLY A 16 -18.35 -1.43 9.05
CA GLY A 16 -17.57 -1.55 10.29
C GLY A 16 -16.94 -2.94 10.47
N PRO A 17 -17.69 -4.04 10.34
CA PRO A 17 -17.15 -5.40 10.44
C PRO A 17 -16.04 -5.75 9.44
N LEU A 18 -15.93 -5.00 8.33
CA LEU A 18 -14.89 -5.16 7.32
C LEU A 18 -13.65 -4.34 7.68
N LEU A 19 -13.84 -3.11 8.16
CA LEU A 19 -12.76 -2.26 8.67
C LEU A 19 -12.06 -2.90 9.87
N ASP A 20 -12.81 -3.56 10.75
CA ASP A 20 -12.28 -4.26 11.94
C ASP A 20 -11.34 -5.43 11.57
N ARG A 21 -11.32 -5.86 10.30
CA ARG A 21 -10.48 -6.95 9.79
C ARG A 21 -9.28 -6.48 8.97
N ILE A 22 -9.04 -5.17 8.89
CA ILE A 22 -7.91 -4.61 8.16
C ILE A 22 -6.78 -4.34 9.15
N ASP A 23 -5.75 -5.18 9.13
CA ASP A 23 -4.61 -5.08 10.05
C ASP A 23 -3.73 -3.84 9.80
N MET A 24 -3.73 -3.29 8.58
CA MET A 24 -2.84 -2.18 8.21
C MET A 24 -3.55 -1.15 7.33
N ILE A 25 -3.58 0.09 7.81
CA ILE A 25 -4.06 1.27 7.08
C ILE A 25 -2.88 2.21 6.93
N LEU A 26 -2.53 2.55 5.68
CA LEU A 26 -1.43 3.45 5.38
C LEU A 26 -1.98 4.68 4.66
N GLU A 27 -1.59 5.86 5.14
CA GLU A 27 -1.82 7.10 4.41
C GLU A 27 -0.70 7.27 3.38
N ILE A 28 -1.08 7.31 2.09
CA ILE A 28 -0.13 7.49 1.01
C ILE A 28 -0.14 8.98 0.60
N PRO A 29 0.97 9.70 0.78
CA PRO A 29 1.04 11.09 0.37
C PRO A 29 0.94 11.19 -1.16
N ARG A 30 0.45 12.34 -1.62
CA ARG A 30 0.40 12.61 -3.07
C ARG A 30 1.83 12.75 -3.60
N ILE A 31 2.15 11.94 -4.59
CA ILE A 31 3.43 12.02 -5.31
C ILE A 31 3.36 13.20 -6.30
N PRO A 32 4.36 14.10 -6.35
CA PRO A 32 4.45 15.16 -7.36
C PRO A 32 4.43 14.60 -8.78
N VAL A 33 3.79 15.29 -9.72
CA VAL A 33 3.73 14.84 -11.12
C VAL A 33 5.13 14.74 -11.72
N ASP A 34 6.02 15.68 -11.39
CA ASP A 34 7.39 15.71 -11.90
C ASP A 34 8.18 14.44 -11.52
N SER A 35 7.93 13.88 -10.33
CA SER A 35 8.55 12.60 -9.91
C SER A 35 8.00 11.37 -10.64
N LEU A 36 6.82 11.47 -11.25
CA LEU A 36 6.29 10.41 -12.14
C LEU A 36 6.87 10.52 -13.55
N LEU A 37 7.29 11.71 -13.96
CA LEU A 37 7.86 12.00 -15.27
C LEU A 37 9.38 11.81 -15.31
N THR A 38 10.05 11.75 -14.15
CA THR A 38 11.46 11.40 -14.07
C THR A 38 11.69 9.96 -14.50
N THR A 39 12.45 9.79 -15.57
CA THR A 39 13.01 8.50 -16.01
C THR A 39 14.26 8.16 -15.19
N SER A 40 14.10 7.97 -13.88
CA SER A 40 15.15 7.31 -13.10
C SER A 40 15.18 5.82 -13.40
N VAL A 41 16.37 5.21 -13.37
CA VAL A 41 16.49 3.75 -13.45
C VAL A 41 15.91 3.16 -12.17
N GLU A 42 14.67 2.67 -12.26
CA GLU A 42 14.02 1.93 -11.19
C GLU A 42 14.40 0.45 -11.23
N GLU A 43 14.22 -0.24 -10.11
CA GLU A 43 14.40 -1.69 -10.06
C GLU A 43 13.43 -2.36 -11.03
N SER A 44 13.93 -3.25 -11.88
CA SER A 44 13.06 -4.02 -12.76
C SER A 44 12.08 -4.88 -11.98
N SER A 45 10.91 -5.16 -12.55
CA SER A 45 9.94 -6.09 -11.96
C SER A 45 10.53 -7.46 -11.65
N PHE A 46 11.52 -7.91 -12.44
CA PHE A 46 12.26 -9.14 -12.20
C PHE A 46 13.05 -9.07 -10.88
N THR A 47 13.82 -8.01 -10.69
CA THR A 47 14.61 -7.77 -9.47
C THR A 47 13.70 -7.64 -8.25
N LEU A 48 12.61 -6.88 -8.37
CA LEU A 48 11.66 -6.69 -7.27
C LEU A 48 10.96 -8.01 -6.88
N ARG A 49 10.59 -8.84 -7.87
CA ARG A 49 10.00 -10.17 -7.63
C ARG A 49 10.93 -11.03 -6.78
N GLN A 50 12.23 -11.03 -7.03
CA GLN A 50 13.18 -11.80 -6.24
C GLN A 50 13.17 -11.37 -4.76
N LYS A 51 13.17 -10.06 -4.49
CA LYS A 51 13.09 -9.50 -3.12
C LYS A 51 11.79 -9.93 -2.42
N VAL A 52 10.66 -9.86 -3.12
CA VAL A 52 9.35 -10.28 -2.60
C VAL A 52 9.35 -11.76 -2.24
N LEU A 53 9.91 -12.63 -3.08
CA LEU A 53 9.99 -14.08 -2.82
C LEU A 53 10.82 -14.40 -1.57
N VAL A 54 11.92 -13.67 -1.32
CA VAL A 54 12.71 -13.83 -0.09
C VAL A 54 11.88 -13.47 1.15
N ALA A 55 11.17 -12.34 1.12
CA ALA A 55 10.30 -11.94 2.22
C ALA A 55 9.18 -12.95 2.46
N TRP A 56 8.56 -13.46 1.38
CA TRP A 56 7.52 -14.48 1.46
C TRP A 56 8.01 -15.79 2.06
N LYS A 57 9.20 -16.26 1.67
CA LYS A 57 9.81 -17.47 2.27
C LYS A 57 10.01 -17.33 3.78
N ARG A 58 10.46 -16.15 4.24
CA ARG A 58 10.59 -15.86 5.68
C ARG A 58 9.23 -15.87 6.38
N GLN A 59 8.19 -15.34 5.73
CA GLN A 59 6.84 -15.33 6.28
C GLN A 59 6.29 -16.75 6.43
N GLN A 60 6.47 -17.62 5.42
CA GLN A 60 6.06 -19.02 5.51
C GLN A 60 6.71 -19.76 6.67
N GLN A 61 8.00 -19.54 6.92
CA GLN A 61 8.73 -20.16 8.03
C GLN A 61 8.23 -19.75 9.42
N ARG A 62 7.46 -18.66 9.56
CA ARG A 62 6.91 -18.21 10.85
C ARG A 62 5.68 -18.99 11.30
N PHE A 63 5.01 -19.68 10.38
CA PHE A 63 3.75 -20.39 10.63
C PHE A 63 3.89 -21.90 10.43
N VAL A 64 5.12 -22.44 10.52
CA VAL A 64 5.43 -23.87 10.60
C VAL A 64 5.71 -24.25 12.04
#